data_AF-A0A165CR96-F1
#
_entry.id   AF-A0A165CR96-F1
#
_cell.length_a   1.000
_cell.length_b   1.000
_cell.length_c   1.000
_cell.angle_alpha   90.00
_cell.angle_beta   90.00
_cell.angle_gamma   90.00
#
_symmetry.space_group_name_H-M   'P 1'
#
loop_
_entity.id
_entity.type
_entity.pdbx_description
1 polymer ?
#
loop_
_entity_poly.entity_id
_entity_poly.type
_entity_poly.pdbx_seq_one_letter_code
_entity_poly.pdbx_strand_id
1 'polypeptide(L)'
;MAAGMLLMHSLAAVVTVPLFMYGPEDWPNMFGRVRDGYTVRKFWGRTWHQLHRRFLTMHAKYFAQDVMGFARGQRLTTYVELFIVFFISGIVHASGGYAFLGTFSGAMESLVFFVLQAVCITCEDYVIQLGKRAGLKGSTWTRFIGYAWVMAWLAFSNPVRSESLARGGLWDQTDQPQLCFVQGLIERLGSRAPTRTKLSSM
;
A
#
# COMPACT_ATOMS: atom_id res chain seq x y z
N MET A 1 6.06 -1.26 -13.23
CA MET A 1 4.88 -1.87 -12.57
C MET A 1 3.57 -1.23 -13.03
N ALA A 2 3.32 0.06 -12.80
CA ALA A 2 2.05 0.72 -13.19
C ALA A 2 1.71 0.61 -14.69
N ALA A 3 2.69 0.80 -15.58
CA ALA A 3 2.49 0.64 -17.03
C ALA A 3 2.06 -0.80 -17.42
N GLY A 4 2.61 -1.82 -16.77
CA GLY A 4 2.21 -3.21 -17.00
C GLY A 4 0.77 -3.48 -16.56
N MET A 5 0.34 -2.93 -15.43
CA MET A 5 -1.05 -3.04 -14.96
C MET A 5 -2.03 -2.31 -15.88
N LEU A 6 -1.65 -1.12 -16.37
CA LEU A 6 -2.41 -0.39 -17.38
C LEU A 6 -2.55 -1.18 -18.68
N LEU A 7 -1.46 -1.82 -19.13
CA LEU A 7 -1.46 -2.65 -20.33
C LEU A 7 -2.41 -3.84 -20.15
N MET A 8 -2.29 -4.60 -19.06
CA MET A 8 -3.17 -5.74 -18.77
C MET A 8 -4.64 -5.32 -18.68
N HIS A 9 -4.92 -4.20 -18.01
CA HIS A 9 -6.27 -3.65 -17.90
C HIS A 9 -6.83 -3.24 -19.27
N SER A 10 -6.04 -2.56 -20.08
CA SER A 10 -6.44 -2.10 -21.41
C SER A 10 -6.66 -3.29 -22.36
N LEU A 11 -5.79 -4.31 -22.30
CA LEU A 11 -5.94 -5.53 -23.10
C LEU A 11 -7.22 -6.27 -22.75
N ALA A 12 -7.52 -6.43 -21.46
CA ALA A 12 -8.74 -7.10 -21.03
C ALA A 12 -10.00 -6.30 -21.42
N ALA A 13 -9.96 -4.96 -21.38
CA ALA A 13 -11.03 -4.12 -21.91
C ALA A 13 -11.22 -4.30 -23.42
N VAL A 14 -10.13 -4.26 -24.20
CA VAL A 14 -10.14 -4.43 -25.67
C VAL A 14 -10.68 -5.79 -26.09
N VAL A 15 -10.49 -6.83 -25.28
CA VAL A 15 -11.06 -8.16 -25.56
C VAL A 15 -12.53 -8.26 -25.15
N THR A 16 -12.87 -7.82 -23.93
CA THR A 16 -14.19 -8.10 -23.36
C THR A 16 -15.30 -7.15 -23.81
N VAL A 17 -14.98 -5.89 -24.14
CA VAL A 17 -15.97 -4.90 -24.59
C VAL A 17 -16.54 -5.24 -25.97
N PRO A 18 -15.73 -5.58 -26.99
CA PRO A 18 -16.27 -6.00 -28.30
C PRO A 18 -17.05 -7.32 -28.26
N LEU A 19 -16.78 -8.16 -27.26
CA LEU A 19 -17.53 -9.40 -27.00
C LEU A 19 -18.84 -9.16 -26.23
N PHE A 20 -19.19 -7.90 -25.94
CA PHE A 20 -20.39 -7.50 -25.20
C PHE A 20 -20.50 -8.12 -23.79
N MET A 21 -19.37 -8.53 -23.20
CA MET A 21 -19.35 -9.08 -21.85
C MET A 21 -19.46 -7.99 -20.78
N TYR A 22 -18.90 -6.80 -21.07
CA TYR A 22 -18.88 -5.63 -20.19
C TYR A 22 -18.99 -4.35 -21.03
N GLY A 23 -19.56 -3.29 -20.46
CA GLY A 23 -19.58 -1.96 -21.07
C GLY A 23 -18.26 -1.20 -20.87
N PRO A 24 -17.93 -0.20 -21.69
CA PRO A 24 -16.78 0.69 -21.45
C PRO A 24 -16.77 1.33 -20.06
N GLU A 25 -17.96 1.60 -19.49
CA GLU A 25 -18.16 2.14 -18.15
C GLU A 25 -17.73 1.20 -17.01
N ASP A 26 -17.70 -0.12 -17.28
CA ASP A 26 -17.25 -1.15 -16.32
C ASP A 26 -15.73 -1.22 -16.23
N TRP A 27 -15.01 -0.50 -17.11
CA TRP A 27 -13.55 -0.40 -17.15
C TRP A 27 -13.06 1.00 -16.70
N PRO A 28 -13.27 1.40 -15.43
CA PRO A 28 -12.88 2.71 -14.96
C PRO A 28 -11.36 2.84 -14.86
N ASN A 29 -10.88 4.08 -14.96
CA ASN A 29 -9.44 4.39 -14.87
C ASN A 29 -8.81 3.79 -13.61
N MET A 30 -7.80 2.94 -13.81
CA MET A 30 -7.07 2.28 -12.72
C MET A 30 -6.25 3.26 -11.87
N PHE A 31 -5.82 4.37 -12.46
CA PHE A 31 -5.04 5.42 -11.80
C PHE A 31 -5.74 6.77 -11.93
N GLY A 32 -5.66 7.58 -10.88
CA GLY A 32 -6.08 8.97 -10.93
C GLY A 32 -4.97 9.91 -11.40
N ARG A 33 -5.21 11.21 -11.27
CA ARG A 33 -4.27 12.23 -11.75
C ARG A 33 -3.07 12.34 -10.80
N VAL A 34 -1.86 12.17 -11.33
CA VAL A 34 -0.60 12.28 -10.57
C VAL A 34 -0.48 13.64 -9.85
N ARG A 35 -1.00 14.71 -10.46
CA ARG A 35 -1.00 16.07 -9.90
C ARG A 35 -1.74 16.22 -8.56
N ASP A 36 -2.54 15.23 -8.19
CA ASP A 36 -3.30 15.24 -6.94
C ASP A 36 -2.54 14.52 -5.81
N GLY A 37 -1.51 13.73 -6.13
CA GLY A 37 -0.80 12.82 -5.23
C GLY A 37 0.33 13.43 -4.39
N TYR A 38 0.25 14.70 -4.00
CA TYR A 38 1.32 15.41 -3.26
C TYR A 38 1.30 15.20 -1.74
N THR A 39 0.49 14.29 -1.22
CA THR A 39 0.56 13.80 0.16
C THR A 39 0.29 12.30 0.13
N VAL A 40 0.80 11.52 1.09
CA VAL A 40 0.64 10.06 1.12
C VAL A 40 -0.85 9.70 1.13
N ARG A 41 -1.67 10.45 1.88
CA ARG A 41 -3.13 10.27 1.88
C ARG A 41 -3.73 10.43 0.49
N LYS A 42 -3.31 11.45 -0.27
CA LYS A 42 -3.85 11.72 -1.61
C LYS A 42 -3.31 10.77 -2.66
N PHE A 43 -2.05 10.36 -2.52
CA PHE A 43 -1.45 9.37 -3.38
C PHE A 43 -2.28 8.08 -3.36
N TRP A 44 -2.48 7.47 -2.19
CA TRP A 44 -3.29 6.25 -2.05
C TRP A 44 -4.79 6.50 -2.30
N GLY A 45 -5.32 7.62 -1.81
CA GLY A 45 -6.75 7.88 -1.84
C GLY A 45 -7.30 8.41 -3.17
N ARG A 46 -6.45 8.89 -4.09
CA ARG A 46 -6.87 9.55 -5.33
C ARG A 46 -6.03 9.23 -6.57
N THR A 47 -4.82 8.70 -6.42
CA THR A 47 -3.89 8.53 -7.53
C THR A 47 -3.60 7.06 -7.82
N TRP A 48 -3.23 6.30 -6.80
CA TRP A 48 -2.76 4.93 -6.93
C TRP A 48 -3.89 3.91 -6.87
N HIS A 49 -3.93 2.93 -7.79
CA HIS A 49 -4.78 1.73 -7.74
C HIS A 49 -6.24 1.96 -7.30
N GLN A 50 -7.00 2.74 -8.07
CA GLN A 50 -8.33 3.17 -7.69
C GLN A 50 -9.41 2.08 -7.79
N LEU A 51 -9.17 0.99 -8.54
CA LEU A 51 -10.11 -0.14 -8.67
C LEU A 51 -10.45 -0.79 -7.31
N HIS A 52 -9.47 -0.90 -6.41
CA HIS A 52 -9.66 -1.55 -5.11
C HIS A 52 -10.31 -0.62 -4.07
N ARG A 53 -10.38 0.69 -4.34
CA ARG A 53 -10.78 1.70 -3.37
C ARG A 53 -12.20 1.45 -2.86
N ARG A 54 -13.16 1.20 -3.77
CA ARG A 54 -14.55 0.93 -3.38
C ARG A 54 -14.63 -0.34 -2.53
N PHE A 55 -14.04 -1.44 -3.01
CA PHE A 55 -14.03 -2.70 -2.27
C PHE A 55 -13.48 -2.53 -0.86
N LEU A 56 -12.28 -1.97 -0.71
CA LEU A 56 -11.62 -1.83 0.60
C LEU A 56 -12.39 -0.88 1.53
N THR A 57 -12.85 0.26 1.02
CA THR A 57 -13.56 1.25 1.85
C THR A 57 -14.93 0.78 2.33
N MET A 58 -15.65 -0.02 1.54
CA MET A 58 -16.94 -0.57 1.96
C MET A 58 -16.77 -1.55 3.14
N HIS A 59 -15.80 -2.45 3.07
CA HIS A 59 -15.52 -3.38 4.16
C HIS A 59 -15.01 -2.64 5.41
N ALA A 60 -14.12 -1.65 5.23
CA ALA A 60 -13.64 -0.87 6.36
C ALA A 60 -14.75 -0.10 7.09
N LYS A 61 -15.71 0.46 6.35
CA LYS A 61 -16.89 1.11 6.93
C LYS A 61 -17.75 0.13 7.70
N TYR A 62 -18.01 -1.04 7.13
CA TYR A 62 -18.78 -2.08 7.80
C TYR A 62 -18.15 -2.49 9.13
N PHE A 63 -16.85 -2.80 9.13
CA PHE A 63 -16.14 -3.16 10.37
C PHE A 63 -16.10 -2.00 11.37
N ALA A 64 -15.82 -0.77 10.91
CA ALA A 64 -15.75 0.37 11.80
C ALA A 64 -17.10 0.72 12.44
N GLN A 65 -18.15 0.78 11.63
CA GLN A 65 -19.42 1.37 12.04
C GLN A 65 -20.39 0.31 12.56
N ASP A 66 -20.52 -0.81 11.86
CA ASP A 66 -21.53 -1.83 12.16
C ASP A 66 -21.01 -2.89 13.14
N VAL A 67 -19.71 -3.26 13.07
CA VAL A 67 -19.11 -4.25 13.98
C VAL A 67 -18.58 -3.61 15.26
N MET A 68 -17.84 -2.50 15.14
CA MET A 68 -17.22 -1.82 16.30
C MET A 68 -18.06 -0.67 16.87
N GLY A 69 -19.16 -0.29 16.21
CA GLY A 69 -20.08 0.72 16.73
C GLY A 69 -19.57 2.16 16.66
N PHE A 70 -18.53 2.47 15.87
CA PHE A 70 -18.04 3.84 15.76
C PHE A 70 -19.04 4.76 15.04
N ALA A 71 -19.30 5.92 15.61
CA ALA A 71 -20.26 6.86 15.04
C ALA A 71 -19.75 7.49 13.73
N ARG A 72 -20.66 7.64 12.77
CA ARG A 72 -20.36 8.23 11.46
C ARG A 72 -19.89 9.68 11.60
N GLY A 73 -18.94 10.08 10.74
CA GLY A 73 -18.47 11.47 10.67
C GLY A 73 -17.46 11.89 11.75
N GLN A 74 -17.18 11.04 12.74
CA GLN A 74 -16.14 11.33 13.72
C GLN A 74 -14.74 11.16 13.11
N ARG A 75 -13.79 11.99 13.58
CA ARG A 75 -12.38 11.90 13.18
C ARG A 75 -11.79 10.53 13.52
N LEU A 76 -12.09 10.02 14.71
CA LEU A 76 -11.63 8.71 15.15
C LEU A 76 -12.08 7.61 14.17
N THR A 77 -13.37 7.59 13.81
CA THR A 77 -13.93 6.66 12.82
C THR A 77 -13.19 6.70 11.49
N THR A 78 -12.83 7.89 11.01
CA THR A 78 -12.08 8.04 9.75
C THR A 78 -10.70 7.40 9.82
N TYR A 79 -10.00 7.49 10.95
CA TYR A 79 -8.71 6.84 11.14
C TYR A 79 -8.86 5.34 11.38
N VAL A 80 -9.86 4.90 12.13
CA VAL A 80 -10.16 3.46 12.30
C VAL A 80 -10.43 2.81 10.95
N GLU A 81 -11.28 3.43 10.12
CA GLU A 81 -11.52 2.99 8.74
C GLU A 81 -10.22 2.96 7.91
N LEU A 82 -9.37 3.99 8.03
CA LEU A 82 -8.08 4.05 7.34
C LEU A 82 -7.19 2.85 7.69
N PHE A 83 -7.05 2.54 8.98
CA PHE A 83 -6.25 1.39 9.43
C PHE A 83 -6.85 0.07 8.92
N ILE A 84 -8.17 -0.10 8.96
CA ILE A 84 -8.82 -1.31 8.41
C ILE A 84 -8.60 -1.43 6.90
N VAL A 85 -8.77 -0.34 6.13
CA VAL A 85 -8.54 -0.34 4.67
C VAL A 85 -7.14 -0.86 4.35
N PHE A 86 -6.13 -0.34 5.04
CA PHE A 86 -4.74 -0.73 4.82
C PHE A 86 -4.45 -2.14 5.34
N PHE A 87 -5.05 -2.55 6.45
CA PHE A 87 -4.92 -3.91 6.95
C PHE A 87 -5.49 -4.95 5.97
N ILE A 88 -6.71 -4.73 5.46
CA ILE A 88 -7.32 -5.60 4.44
C ILE A 88 -6.46 -5.61 3.16
N SER A 89 -5.94 -4.44 2.75
CA SER A 89 -5.00 -4.36 1.62
C SER A 89 -3.77 -5.23 1.84
N GLY A 90 -3.20 -5.23 3.06
CA GLY A 90 -2.09 -6.09 3.42
C GLY A 90 -2.41 -7.58 3.30
N ILE A 91 -3.61 -8.01 3.71
CA ILE A 91 -4.08 -9.40 3.53
C ILE A 91 -4.17 -9.75 2.04
N VAL A 92 -4.80 -8.92 1.23
CA VAL A 92 -4.94 -9.14 -0.22
C VAL A 92 -3.56 -9.31 -0.88
N HIS A 93 -2.60 -8.47 -0.51
CA HIS A 93 -1.24 -8.55 -1.02
C HIS A 93 -0.45 -9.76 -0.49
N ALA A 94 -0.65 -10.15 0.77
CA ALA A 94 -0.08 -11.38 1.33
C ALA A 94 -0.61 -12.63 0.60
N SER A 95 -1.91 -12.68 0.31
CA SER A 95 -2.53 -13.76 -0.47
C SER A 95 -1.98 -13.82 -1.90
N GLY A 96 -1.80 -12.67 -2.56
CA GLY A 96 -1.15 -12.62 -3.88
C GLY A 96 0.31 -13.08 -3.85
N GLY A 97 1.05 -12.73 -2.79
CA GLY A 97 2.40 -13.22 -2.56
C GLY A 97 2.45 -14.73 -2.37
N TYR A 98 1.53 -15.29 -1.58
CA TYR A 98 1.40 -16.74 -1.41
C TYR A 98 1.07 -17.46 -2.71
N ALA A 99 0.13 -16.95 -3.50
CA ALA A 99 -0.23 -17.53 -4.80
C ALA A 99 0.95 -17.57 -5.77
N PHE A 100 1.88 -16.61 -5.68
CA PHE A 100 3.08 -16.57 -6.50
C PHE A 100 4.23 -17.44 -5.97
N LEU A 101 4.51 -17.37 -4.66
CA LEU A 101 5.68 -18.02 -4.05
C LEU A 101 5.40 -19.43 -3.49
N GLY A 102 4.12 -19.82 -3.38
CA GLY A 102 3.69 -21.05 -2.71
C GLY A 102 3.90 -21.06 -1.19
N THR A 103 4.35 -19.95 -0.59
CA THR A 103 4.67 -19.85 0.84
C THR A 103 4.25 -18.49 1.42
N PHE A 104 4.05 -18.43 2.75
CA PHE A 104 3.66 -17.21 3.47
C PHE A 104 4.84 -16.34 3.92
N SER A 105 6.05 -16.56 3.40
CA SER A 105 7.27 -15.87 3.83
C SER A 105 7.16 -14.34 3.79
N GLY A 106 6.46 -13.77 2.80
CA GLY A 106 6.22 -12.33 2.66
C GLY A 106 4.90 -11.79 3.21
N ALA A 107 4.15 -12.60 3.95
CA ALA A 107 2.83 -12.18 4.45
C ALA A 107 2.93 -11.07 5.49
N MET A 108 3.84 -11.22 6.47
CA MET A 108 4.05 -10.22 7.52
C MET A 108 4.63 -8.92 6.96
N GLU A 109 5.58 -9.01 6.04
CA GLU A 109 6.13 -7.88 5.30
C GLU A 109 5.05 -7.06 4.59
N SER A 110 4.11 -7.75 3.93
CA SER A 110 2.97 -7.10 3.27
C SER A 110 2.09 -6.38 4.29
N LEU A 111 1.69 -7.05 5.38
CA LEU A 111 0.88 -6.44 6.43
C LEU A 111 1.56 -5.22 7.04
N VAL A 112 2.84 -5.33 7.41
CA VAL A 112 3.62 -4.23 7.99
C VAL A 112 3.70 -3.07 7.01
N PHE A 113 4.02 -3.31 5.74
CA PHE A 113 4.11 -2.27 4.72
C PHE A 113 2.81 -1.46 4.61
N PHE A 114 1.66 -2.14 4.50
CA PHE A 114 0.38 -1.45 4.32
C PHE A 114 -0.08 -0.74 5.60
N VAL A 115 0.07 -1.35 6.78
CA VAL A 115 -0.25 -0.70 8.06
C VAL A 115 0.62 0.54 8.28
N LEU A 116 1.91 0.50 7.91
CA LEU A 116 2.80 1.66 7.95
C LEU A 116 2.29 2.84 7.11
N GLN A 117 1.56 2.60 6.01
CA GLN A 117 0.94 3.69 5.25
C GLN A 117 -0.14 4.41 6.06
N ALA A 118 -0.97 3.69 6.82
CA ALA A 118 -1.99 4.28 7.68
C ALA A 118 -1.37 5.10 8.82
N VAL A 119 -0.27 4.60 9.42
CA VAL A 119 0.51 5.32 10.43
C VAL A 119 1.07 6.62 9.85
N CYS A 120 1.75 6.53 8.69
CA CYS A 120 2.33 7.68 8.02
C CYS A 120 1.27 8.74 7.68
N ILE A 121 0.12 8.33 7.13
CA ILE A 121 -0.98 9.25 6.81
C ILE A 121 -1.49 9.95 8.08
N THR A 122 -1.60 9.25 9.20
CA THR A 122 -2.05 9.84 10.46
C THR A 122 -1.05 10.88 10.98
N CYS A 123 0.25 10.58 10.92
CA CYS A 123 1.31 11.53 11.25
C CYS A 123 1.34 12.72 10.28
N GLU A 124 1.25 12.47 8.97
CA GLU A 124 1.21 13.48 7.91
C GLU A 124 0.05 14.47 8.13
N ASP A 125 -1.15 13.97 8.41
CA ASP A 125 -2.32 14.81 8.67
C ASP A 125 -2.12 15.68 9.91
N TYR A 126 -1.49 15.15 10.96
CA TYR A 126 -1.18 15.91 12.17
C TYR A 126 -0.17 17.02 11.90
N VAL A 127 0.92 16.73 11.18
CA VAL A 127 1.93 17.73 10.77
C VAL A 127 1.30 18.82 9.90
N ILE A 128 0.48 18.43 8.92
CA ILE A 128 -0.23 19.39 8.06
C ILE A 128 -1.19 20.25 8.89
N GLN A 129 -1.87 19.66 9.89
CA GLN A 129 -2.76 20.40 10.78
C GLN A 129 -2.00 21.43 11.64
N LEU A 130 -0.86 21.05 12.21
CA LEU A 130 0.00 21.97 12.97
C LEU A 130 0.53 23.10 12.09
N GLY A 131 1.00 22.79 10.88
CA GLY A 131 1.46 23.80 9.92
C GLY A 131 0.37 24.82 9.59
N LYS A 132 -0.86 24.37 9.35
CA LYS A 132 -2.02 25.25 9.13
C LYS A 132 -2.31 26.14 10.33
N ARG A 133 -2.23 25.59 11.56
CA ARG A 133 -2.41 26.37 12.80
C ARG A 133 -1.31 27.41 13.00
N ALA A 134 -0.09 27.13 12.53
CA ALA A 134 1.03 28.06 12.52
C ALA A 134 0.96 29.09 11.36
N GLY A 135 -0.13 29.12 10.57
CA GLY A 135 -0.33 30.09 9.51
C GLY A 135 0.22 29.68 8.14
N LEU A 136 0.75 28.46 7.97
CA LEU A 136 1.17 27.97 6.66
C LEU A 136 -0.05 27.81 5.74
N LYS A 137 -0.05 28.54 4.63
CA LYS A 137 -1.05 28.43 3.57
C LYS A 137 -0.60 27.44 2.50
N GLY A 138 -1.57 26.77 1.89
CA GLY A 138 -1.29 25.93 0.73
C GLY A 138 -0.78 26.78 -0.43
N SER A 139 0.39 26.43 -0.95
CA SER A 139 1.03 27.06 -2.11
C SER A 139 1.61 26.02 -3.06
N THR A 140 2.03 26.43 -4.26
CA THR A 140 2.76 25.55 -5.18
C THR A 140 4.01 24.96 -4.53
N TRP A 141 4.71 25.73 -3.70
CA TRP A 141 5.88 25.26 -2.95
C TRP A 141 5.54 24.15 -1.96
N THR A 142 4.45 24.29 -1.19
CA THR A 142 3.99 23.21 -0.30
C THR A 142 3.63 21.92 -1.03
N ARG A 143 3.21 22.02 -2.30
CA ARG A 143 2.96 20.83 -3.14
C ARG A 143 4.26 20.19 -3.59
N PHE A 144 5.27 20.97 -3.99
CA PHE A 144 6.59 20.42 -4.34
C PHE A 144 7.24 19.69 -3.15
N ILE A 145 7.22 20.31 -1.96
CA ILE A 145 7.65 19.64 -0.72
C ILE A 145 6.86 18.35 -0.50
N GLY A 146 5.54 18.41 -0.68
CA GLY A 146 4.66 17.26 -0.57
C GLY A 146 5.02 16.12 -1.53
N TYR A 147 5.33 16.41 -2.79
CA TYR A 147 5.81 15.39 -3.73
C TYR A 147 7.15 14.79 -3.31
N ALA A 148 8.11 15.62 -2.91
CA ALA A 148 9.39 15.13 -2.42
C ALA A 148 9.20 14.21 -1.20
N TRP A 149 8.31 14.59 -0.28
CA TRP A 149 7.92 13.78 0.87
C TRP A 149 7.29 12.44 0.47
N VAL A 150 6.30 12.44 -0.42
CA VAL A 150 5.66 11.20 -0.89
C VAL A 150 6.67 10.27 -1.55
N MET A 151 7.54 10.80 -2.42
CA MET A 151 8.58 10.03 -3.07
C MET A 151 9.58 9.45 -2.07
N ALA A 152 10.04 10.26 -1.11
CA ALA A 152 10.94 9.80 -0.05
C ALA A 152 10.30 8.71 0.82
N TRP A 153 9.04 8.89 1.24
CA TRP A 153 8.31 7.91 2.04
C TRP A 153 8.10 6.58 1.30
N LEU A 154 7.69 6.64 0.03
CA LEU A 154 7.51 5.44 -0.77
C LEU A 154 8.84 4.73 -1.04
N ALA A 155 9.92 5.47 -1.34
CA ALA A 155 11.24 4.90 -1.50
C ALA A 155 11.76 4.24 -0.21
N PHE A 156 11.50 4.86 0.94
CA PHE A 156 11.87 4.32 2.25
C PHE A 156 11.06 3.09 2.65
N SER A 157 9.75 3.07 2.39
CA SER A 157 8.86 1.99 2.85
C SER A 157 8.77 0.81 1.87
N ASN A 158 9.00 1.01 0.57
CA ASN A 158 8.89 -0.05 -0.43
C ASN A 158 9.82 -1.28 -0.22
N PRO A 159 11.08 -1.14 0.26
CA PRO A 159 11.95 -2.26 0.58
C PRO A 159 11.31 -3.33 1.45
N VAL A 160 10.48 -2.92 2.42
CA VAL A 160 9.78 -3.79 3.38
C VAL A 160 8.97 -4.87 2.68
N ARG A 161 8.37 -4.57 1.52
CA ARG A 161 7.53 -5.52 0.76
C ARG A 161 8.30 -6.21 -0.36
N SER A 162 9.28 -5.54 -0.95
CA SER A 162 10.02 -6.10 -2.09
C SER A 162 11.00 -7.18 -1.69
N GLU A 163 11.40 -7.25 -0.42
CA GLU A 163 12.43 -8.18 0.03
C GLU A 163 12.01 -9.65 -0.08
N SER A 164 10.84 -10.08 0.41
CA SER A 164 10.39 -11.47 0.19
C SER A 164 10.19 -11.81 -1.28
N LEU A 165 9.77 -10.85 -2.10
CA LEU A 165 9.63 -11.06 -3.55
C LEU A 165 10.99 -11.20 -4.24
N ALA A 166 11.99 -10.42 -3.82
CA ALA A 166 13.36 -10.52 -4.32
C ALA A 166 14.02 -11.84 -3.87
N ARG A 167 13.81 -12.27 -2.62
CA ARG A 167 14.23 -13.60 -2.12
C ARG A 167 13.55 -14.75 -2.87
N GLY A 168 12.34 -14.52 -3.37
CA GLY A 168 11.61 -15.44 -4.24
C GLY A 168 12.03 -15.45 -5.71
N GLY A 169 13.07 -14.69 -6.09
CA GLY A 169 13.61 -14.66 -7.45
C GLY A 169 12.90 -13.71 -8.42
N LEU A 170 12.02 -12.82 -7.93
CA LEU A 170 11.32 -11.86 -8.80
C LEU A 170 12.19 -10.65 -9.22
N TRP A 171 13.30 -10.42 -8.51
CA TRP A 171 14.23 -9.30 -8.73
C TRP A 171 15.66 -9.74 -8.41
N ASP A 172 16.65 -9.24 -9.16
CA ASP A 172 18.06 -9.36 -8.78
C ASP A 172 18.31 -8.58 -7.48
N GLN A 173 18.90 -9.24 -6.49
CA GLN A 173 19.14 -8.69 -5.16
C GLN A 173 20.20 -7.56 -5.15
N THR A 174 21.00 -7.44 -6.21
CA THR A 174 22.15 -6.54 -6.31
C THR A 174 21.79 -5.05 -6.37
N ASP A 175 20.56 -4.69 -6.74
CA ASP A 175 20.16 -3.29 -6.99
C ASP A 175 19.26 -2.66 -5.91
N GLN A 176 18.97 -3.35 -4.81
CA GLN A 176 18.11 -2.81 -3.74
C GLN A 176 18.96 -2.16 -2.63
N PRO A 177 18.79 -0.86 -2.32
CA PRO A 177 19.44 -0.26 -1.16
C PRO A 177 18.88 -0.90 0.11
N GLN A 178 19.77 -1.58 0.84
CA GLN A 178 19.51 -2.28 2.09
C GLN A 178 19.19 -1.28 3.23
N LEU A 179 18.02 -0.66 3.22
CA LEU A 179 17.58 0.23 4.31
C LEU A 179 17.05 -0.62 5.49
N CYS A 180 18.03 -1.09 6.26
CA CYS A 180 18.06 -2.07 7.35
C CYS A 180 17.18 -1.79 8.60
N PHE A 181 16.37 -0.73 8.66
CA PHE A 181 15.69 -0.39 9.93
C PHE A 181 14.42 -1.22 10.22
N VAL A 182 13.51 -1.33 9.25
CA VAL A 182 12.26 -2.08 9.44
C VAL A 182 12.53 -3.58 9.43
N GLN A 183 13.48 -4.03 8.61
CA GLN A 183 13.96 -5.39 8.59
C GLN A 183 14.56 -5.82 9.94
N GLY A 184 15.42 -4.98 10.53
CA GLY A 184 15.95 -5.24 11.87
C GLY A 184 14.85 -5.30 12.95
N LEU A 185 13.74 -4.58 12.78
CA LEU A 185 12.57 -4.66 13.68
C LEU A 185 11.78 -5.96 13.46
N ILE A 186 11.55 -6.37 12.20
CA ILE A 186 10.85 -7.61 11.84
C ILE A 186 11.66 -8.84 12.27
N GLU A 187 12.97 -8.86 12.05
CA GLU A 187 13.87 -9.94 12.48
C GLU A 187 13.96 -10.03 14.01
N ARG A 188 13.88 -8.89 14.71
CA ARG A 188 13.82 -8.86 16.19
C ARG A 188 12.47 -9.30 16.75
N LEU A 189 11.37 -9.00 16.07
CA LEU A 189 10.00 -9.37 16.49
C LEU A 189 9.62 -10.80 16.05
N GLY A 190 10.24 -11.33 14.99
CA GLY A 190 10.00 -12.66 14.44
C GLY A 190 11.09 -13.68 14.79
N SER A 191 11.51 -13.72 16.06
CA SER A 191 12.54 -14.61 16.61
C SER A 191 12.81 -15.89 15.79
N ARG A 192 14.00 -15.92 15.16
CA ARG A 192 14.74 -17.06 14.59
C ARG A 192 13.92 -18.12 13.83
N ALA A 193 14.01 -18.11 12.50
CA ALA A 193 13.93 -19.37 11.75
C ALA A 193 15.15 -20.24 12.12
N PRO A 194 14.99 -21.56 12.35
CA PRO A 194 16.10 -22.41 12.76
C PRO A 194 17.11 -22.49 11.62
N THR A 195 18.38 -22.26 11.97
CA THR A 195 19.53 -22.55 11.14
C THR A 195 19.37 -23.97 10.60
N ARG A 196 19.21 -24.10 9.28
CA ARG A 196 19.17 -25.40 8.61
C ARG A 196 20.53 -26.04 8.85
N THR A 197 20.61 -26.94 9.82
CA THR A 197 21.79 -27.78 10.05
C THR A 197 22.12 -28.42 8.72
N LYS A 198 23.33 -28.16 8.19
CA LYS A 198 23.89 -28.99 7.12
C LYS A 198 23.82 -30.42 7.64
N LEU A 199 22.93 -31.24 7.08
CA LEU A 199 23.18 -32.67 7.05
C LEU A 199 24.41 -32.81 6.15
N SER A 200 25.58 -32.92 6.77
CA SER A 200 26.70 -33.59 6.12
C SER A 200 26.25 -35.03 5.90
N SER A 201 26.07 -35.36 4.63
CA SER A 201 26.04 -36.73 4.13
C SER A 201 27.25 -37.51 4.65
N MET A 202 26.97 -38.72 5.13
CA MET A 202 27.79 -39.95 5.16
C MET A 202 29.31 -39.81 5.15
#